data_AF-A0A7S4CC95-F1
#
_entry.id   AF-A0A7S4CC95-F1
#
_cell.length_a   1.000
_cell.length_b   1.000
_cell.length_c   1.000
_cell.angle_alpha   90.00
_cell.angle_beta   90.00
_cell.angle_gamma   90.00
#
_symmetry.space_group_name_H-M   'P 1'
#
loop_
_entity.id
_entity.type
_entity.pdbx_description
1 polymer ?
#
loop_
_entity_poly.entity_id
_entity_poly.type
_entity_poly.pdbx_seq_one_letter_code
_entity_poly.pdbx_strand_id
1 'polypeptide(L)'
;TTDARIPYVFVGDNGEGDAEAAYALLREGYLQAAFIRRVDFTRDCKIYERVPSTLQAPGLYYFDNYTDAANIAFDAGYISEQAKQRILHAVSQRAMPKGCSAKIKILDFLL
;
A
#
# COMPACT_ATOMS: atom_id res chain seq x y z
N THR A 1 31.86 14.41 -5.36
CA THR A 1 31.41 13.09 -5.82
C THR A 1 29.93 12.99 -5.54
N THR A 2 29.10 13.20 -6.56
CA THR A 2 27.65 13.02 -6.47
C THR A 2 27.36 11.53 -6.37
N ASP A 3 27.34 11.01 -5.14
CA ASP A 3 26.78 9.70 -4.83
C ASP A 3 25.27 9.82 -5.03
N ALA A 4 24.84 9.76 -6.29
CA ALA A 4 23.45 9.73 -6.70
C ALA A 4 22.90 8.36 -6.30
N ARG A 5 22.69 8.16 -5.00
CA ARG A 5 21.91 7.03 -4.50
C ARG A 5 20.54 7.17 -5.16
N ILE A 6 20.26 6.29 -6.11
CA ILE A 6 18.97 6.23 -6.77
C ILE A 6 17.95 6.10 -5.63
N PRO A 7 17.06 7.08 -5.44
CA PRO A 7 16.13 7.02 -4.33
C PRO A 7 15.27 5.76 -4.48
N TYR A 8 15.42 4.84 -3.54
CA TYR A 8 14.72 3.58 -3.57
C TYR A 8 13.25 3.81 -3.18
N VAL A 9 12.35 3.16 -3.92
CA VAL A 9 10.94 3.05 -3.57
C VAL A 9 10.73 1.68 -2.95
N PHE A 10 10.16 1.65 -1.74
CA PHE A 10 9.84 0.42 -1.02
C PHE A 10 8.37 0.06 -1.21
N VAL A 11 8.07 -1.23 -1.42
CA VAL A 11 6.68 -1.74 -1.46
C VAL A 11 6.60 -2.94 -0.54
N GLY A 12 5.65 -2.92 0.40
CA GLY A 12 5.49 -3.96 1.41
C GLY A 12 4.04 -4.13 1.84
N ASP A 13 3.81 -5.09 2.72
CA ASP A 13 2.48 -5.40 3.26
C ASP A 13 2.44 -5.05 4.76
N ASN A 14 1.32 -4.55 5.26
CA ASN A 14 1.15 -4.25 6.69
C ASN A 14 0.89 -5.51 7.53
N GLY A 15 1.81 -6.47 7.41
CA GLY A 15 1.77 -7.76 8.08
C GLY A 15 2.46 -7.71 9.43
N GLU A 16 3.77 -7.44 9.50
CA GLU A 16 4.60 -7.69 10.71
C GLU A 16 5.85 -6.80 10.86
N GLY A 17 5.97 -5.66 10.17
CA GLY A 17 7.14 -4.78 10.35
C GLY A 17 7.48 -3.88 9.16
N ASP A 18 6.93 -4.14 7.97
CA ASP A 18 7.23 -3.35 6.76
C ASP A 18 6.89 -1.87 6.93
N ALA A 19 5.79 -1.54 7.62
CA ALA A 19 5.43 -0.16 7.92
C ALA A 19 6.45 0.53 8.83
N GLU A 20 6.94 -0.16 9.86
CA GLU A 20 7.95 0.38 10.78
C GLU A 20 9.33 0.49 10.12
N ALA A 21 9.72 -0.53 9.34
CA ALA A 21 10.95 -0.51 8.56
C ALA A 21 10.94 0.62 7.53
N ALA A 22 9.84 0.76 6.78
CA ALA A 22 9.65 1.85 5.85
C ALA A 22 9.71 3.22 6.53
N TYR A 23 9.04 3.38 7.68
CA TYR A 23 9.07 4.61 8.46
C TYR A 23 10.49 4.97 8.90
N ALA A 24 11.25 4.01 9.43
CA ALA A 24 12.64 4.22 9.85
C ALA A 24 13.53 4.62 8.65
N LEU A 25 13.43 3.89 7.53
CA LEU A 25 14.25 4.15 6.35
C LEU A 25 13.91 5.48 5.66
N LEU A 26 12.64 5.91 5.67
CA LEU A 26 12.22 7.23 5.18
C LEU A 26 12.81 8.36 6.03
N ARG A 27 12.79 8.21 7.36
CA ARG A 27 13.34 9.24 8.28
C ARG A 27 14.84 9.43 8.13
N GLU A 28 15.56 8.35 7.85
CA GLU A 28 17.01 8.38 7.61
C GLU A 28 17.36 8.78 6.17
N GLY A 29 16.38 9.04 5.31
CA GLY A 29 16.59 9.50 3.94
C GLY A 29 17.10 8.41 2.98
N TYR A 30 16.95 7.13 3.33
CA TYR A 30 17.29 6.01 2.44
C TYR A 30 16.24 5.75 1.37
N LEU A 31 14.99 6.15 1.63
CA LEU A 31 13.85 6.01 0.71
C LEU A 31 13.33 7.37 0.29
N GLN A 32 12.82 7.45 -0.94
CA GLN A 32 12.01 8.59 -1.39
C GLN A 32 10.51 8.34 -1.22
N ALA A 33 10.12 7.06 -1.23
CA ALA A 33 8.75 6.66 -0.97
C ALA A 33 8.68 5.23 -0.44
N ALA A 34 7.63 4.96 0.31
CA ALA A 34 7.20 3.62 0.66
C ALA A 34 5.69 3.48 0.44
N PHE A 35 5.29 2.39 -0.21
CA PHE A 35 3.90 2.04 -0.43
C PHE A 35 3.60 0.77 0.37
N ILE A 36 2.75 0.88 1.38
CA ILE A 36 2.43 -0.20 2.30
C ILE A 36 0.98 -0.62 2.09
N ARG A 37 0.78 -1.88 1.69
CA ARG A 37 -0.56 -2.42 1.53
C ARG A 37 -1.22 -2.58 2.90
N ARG A 38 -2.45 -2.09 3.06
CA ARG A 38 -3.29 -2.41 4.23
C ARG A 38 -3.72 -3.86 4.12
N VAL A 39 -3.21 -4.69 5.02
CA VAL A 39 -3.64 -6.08 5.14
C VAL A 39 -4.50 -6.18 6.39
N ASP A 40 -5.81 -6.28 6.17
CA ASP A 40 -6.74 -6.70 7.21
C ASP A 40 -6.47 -8.17 7.51
N PHE A 41 -5.95 -8.48 8.69
CA PHE A 41 -5.97 -9.85 9.18
C PHE A 41 -7.18 -10.03 10.08
N THR A 42 -7.90 -11.11 9.78
CA THR A 42 -8.97 -11.60 10.63
C THR A 42 -8.36 -12.49 11.69
N ARG A 43 -8.43 -12.04 12.94
CA ARG A 43 -8.21 -12.89 14.12
C ARG A 43 -9.52 -12.93 14.88
N ASP A 44 -10.01 -14.12 15.22
CA ASP A 44 -11.27 -14.30 15.95
C ASP A 44 -12.48 -13.57 15.31
N CYS A 45 -12.55 -13.56 13.97
CA CYS A 45 -13.60 -12.89 13.20
C CYS A 45 -13.74 -11.37 13.44
N LYS A 46 -12.72 -10.73 14.01
CA LYS A 46 -12.62 -9.26 14.09
C LYS A 46 -11.60 -8.76 13.07
N ILE A 47 -11.96 -7.69 12.37
CA ILE A 47 -11.05 -6.95 11.49
C ILE A 47 -10.19 -6.07 12.40
N TYR A 48 -8.88 -6.30 12.38
CA TYR A 48 -7.93 -5.43 13.07
C TYR A 48 -7.19 -4.60 12.02
N GLU A 49 -7.46 -3.29 11.98
CA GLU A 49 -6.56 -2.37 11.30
C GLU A 49 -5.25 -2.32 12.09
N ARG A 50 -4.17 -2.89 11.54
CA ARG A 50 -2.84 -2.83 12.19
C ARG A 50 -2.06 -1.60 11.84
N VAL A 51 -2.59 -0.66 11.05
CA VAL A 51 -1.86 0.58 10.77
C VAL A 51 -1.93 1.39 12.06
N PRO A 52 -0.82 1.56 12.79
CA PRO A 52 -0.83 2.47 13.93
C PRO A 52 -1.07 3.86 13.33
N SER A 53 -2.13 4.55 13.75
CA SER A 53 -2.40 5.93 13.33
C SER A 53 -1.22 6.90 13.60
N THR A 54 -0.24 6.43 14.38
CA THR A 54 1.00 7.09 14.77
C THR A 54 2.13 7.03 13.74
N LEU A 55 2.11 6.09 12.77
CA LEU A 55 3.15 5.99 11.74
C LEU A 55 2.77 6.85 10.54
N GLN A 56 3.14 8.13 10.60
CA GLN A 56 3.00 9.06 9.49
C GLN A 56 4.34 9.72 9.19
N ALA A 57 4.77 9.64 7.93
CA ALA A 57 5.96 10.32 7.42
C ALA A 57 5.71 10.79 5.99
N PRO A 58 6.29 11.93 5.56
CA PRO A 58 6.30 12.30 4.15
C PRO A 58 6.88 11.15 3.30
N GLY A 59 6.18 10.81 2.21
CA GLY A 59 6.57 9.69 1.34
C GLY A 59 6.11 8.30 1.82
N LEU A 60 5.40 8.18 2.94
CA LEU A 60 4.76 6.93 3.37
C LEU A 60 3.30 6.91 2.91
N TYR A 61 2.96 5.98 2.01
CA TYR A 61 1.63 5.83 1.43
C TYR A 61 1.04 4.48 1.80
N TYR A 62 -0.22 4.47 2.20
CA TYR A 62 -0.97 3.25 2.45
C TYR A 62 -1.99 3.03 1.34
N PHE A 63 -2.15 1.79 0.90
CA PHE A 63 -3.09 1.45 -0.18
C PHE A 63 -3.80 0.11 0.09
N ASP A 64 -5.01 -0.07 -0.44
CA ASP A 64 -5.78 -1.31 -0.21
C ASP A 64 -5.54 -2.38 -1.29
N ASN A 65 -5.36 -1.92 -2.52
CA ASN A 65 -5.19 -2.76 -3.69
C ASN A 65 -4.24 -2.13 -4.71
N TYR A 66 -3.79 -2.90 -5.69
CA TYR A 66 -2.79 -2.43 -6.66
C TYR A 66 -3.30 -1.34 -7.61
N THR A 67 -4.63 -1.21 -7.78
CA THR A 67 -5.22 -0.08 -8.52
C THR A 67 -5.02 1.21 -7.74
N ASP A 68 -5.31 1.17 -6.44
CA ASP A 68 -5.11 2.29 -5.52
C ASP A 68 -3.63 2.70 -5.43
N ALA A 69 -2.72 1.73 -5.26
CA ALA A 69 -1.27 1.98 -5.28
C ALA A 69 -0.80 2.71 -6.54
N ALA A 70 -1.31 2.33 -7.71
CA ALA A 70 -0.95 2.94 -8.98
C ALA A 70 -1.43 4.39 -9.09
N ASN A 71 -2.64 4.68 -8.59
CA ASN A 71 -3.16 6.05 -8.57
C ASN A 71 -2.33 6.94 -7.63
N ILE A 72 -2.06 6.48 -6.40
CA ILE A 72 -1.26 7.24 -5.44
C ILE A 72 0.16 7.51 -5.99
N ALA A 73 0.79 6.50 -6.60
CA ALA A 73 2.13 6.66 -7.17
C ALA A 73 2.17 7.66 -8.33
N PHE A 74 1.09 7.73 -9.13
CA PHE A 74 0.98 8.71 -10.21
C PHE A 74 0.74 10.11 -9.68
N ASP A 75 -0.22 10.28 -8.75
CA ASP A 75 -0.58 11.57 -8.18
C ASP A 75 0.60 12.19 -7.41
N ALA A 76 1.42 11.35 -6.78
CA ALA A 76 2.64 11.77 -6.10
C ALA A 76 3.88 11.92 -7.02
N GLY A 77 3.72 11.69 -8.34
CA GLY A 77 4.75 11.94 -9.34
C GLY A 77 5.86 10.88 -9.45
N TYR A 78 5.68 9.69 -8.88
CA TYR A 78 6.66 8.61 -8.94
C TYR A 78 6.59 7.78 -10.22
N ILE A 79 5.43 7.75 -10.88
CA ILE A 79 5.24 7.04 -12.16
C ILE A 79 4.55 7.95 -13.17
N SER A 80 4.78 7.67 -14.46
CA SER A 80 4.07 8.36 -15.55
C SER A 80 2.65 7.82 -15.74
N GLU A 81 1.79 8.60 -16.40
CA GLU A 81 0.43 8.17 -16.76
C GLU A 81 0.47 6.86 -17.56
N GLN A 82 1.41 6.72 -18.50
CA GLN A 82 1.55 5.51 -19.31
C GLN A 82 1.95 4.28 -18.45
N ALA A 83 2.75 4.47 -17.39
CA ALA A 83 3.08 3.41 -16.46
C ALA A 83 1.85 3.02 -15.61
N LYS A 84 1.10 4.00 -15.11
CA LYS A 84 -0.18 3.77 -14.40
C LYS A 84 -1.12 2.91 -15.24
N GLN A 85 -1.37 3.29 -16.49
CA GLN A 85 -2.27 2.54 -17.38
C GLN A 85 -1.82 1.09 -17.62
N ARG A 86 -0.51 0.84 -17.72
CA ARG A 86 0.02 -0.54 -17.83
C ARG A 86 -0.24 -1.35 -16.57
N ILE A 87 -0.08 -0.76 -15.39
CA ILE A 87 -0.38 -1.43 -14.12
C ILE A 87 -1.87 -1.74 -14.02
N LEU A 88 -2.74 -0.76 -14.31
CA LEU A 88 -4.20 -0.95 -14.28
C LEU A 88 -4.65 -2.05 -15.24
N HIS A 89 -4.09 -2.08 -16.45
CA HIS A 89 -4.35 -3.15 -17.40
C HIS A 89 -3.91 -4.51 -16.83
N ALA A 90 -2.69 -4.64 -16.31
CA ALA A 90 -2.20 -5.88 -15.73
C ALA A 90 -3.04 -6.37 -14.54
N VAL A 91 -3.50 -5.45 -13.68
CA VAL A 91 -4.36 -5.76 -12.53
C VAL A 91 -5.72 -6.27 -12.99
N SER A 92 -6.32 -5.68 -14.03
CA SER A 92 -7.61 -6.12 -14.59
C SER A 92 -7.60 -7.54 -15.16
N GLN A 93 -6.43 -8.02 -15.63
CA GLN A 93 -6.28 -9.36 -16.21
C GLN A 93 -6.07 -10.44 -15.14
N ARG A 94 -5.74 -10.07 -13.89
CA ARG A 94 -5.68 -11.01 -12.77
C ARG A 94 -7.10 -11.26 -12.24
N ALA A 95 -7.78 -12.26 -12.81
CA ALA A 95 -8.98 -12.83 -12.20
C ALA A 95 -8.66 -13.23 -10.74
N MET A 96 -9.45 -12.74 -9.78
CA MET A 96 -9.30 -13.14 -8.38
C MET A 96 -9.38 -14.67 -8.28
N PRO A 97 -8.48 -15.35 -7.56
CA PRO A 97 -8.65 -16.76 -7.28
C PRO A 97 -10.01 -16.96 -6.61
N LYS A 98 -10.88 -17.76 -7.25
CA LYS A 98 -12.16 -18.18 -6.69
C LYS A 98 -11.88 -19.04 -5.45
N GLY A 99 -11.81 -18.41 -4.28
CA GLY A 99 -11.33 -19.11 -3.09
C GLY A 99 -11.45 -18.37 -1.77
N CYS A 100 -12.38 -17.42 -1.64
CA CYS A 100 -12.99 -17.03 -0.36
C CYS A 100 -14.19 -16.14 -0.67
N SER A 101 -15.40 -16.69 -0.61
CA SER A 101 -16.61 -15.88 -0.49
C SER A 101 -16.58 -15.22 0.89
N ALA A 102 -15.92 -14.07 1.00
CA ALA A 102 -16.19 -13.16 2.09
C ALA A 102 -17.66 -12.75 1.93
N LYS A 103 -18.55 -13.41 2.67
CA LYS A 103 -19.87 -12.84 2.95
C LYS A 103 -19.59 -11.53 3.68
N ILE A 104 -19.50 -10.44 2.93
CA ILE A 104 -19.61 -9.10 3.48
C ILE A 104 -21.03 -9.05 4.04
N LYS A 105 -21.17 -9.32 5.35
CA LYS A 105 -22.30 -8.81 6.09
C LYS A 105 -22.09 -7.30 6.09
N ILE A 106 -22.73 -6.63 5.16
CA ILE A 106 -23.04 -5.21 5.31
C ILE A 106 -23.89 -5.17 6.58
N LEU A 107 -23.25 -4.86 7.70
CA LEU A 107 -23.97 -4.43 8.88
C LEU A 107 -24.55 -3.08 8.51
N ASP A 108 -25.88 -3.05 8.38
CA ASP A 108 -26.69 -1.86 8.23
C ASP A 108 -26.23 -0.81 9.26
N PHE A 109 -25.47 0.18 8.80
CA PHE A 109 -25.38 1.48 9.45
C PHE A 109 -26.29 2.42 8.69
N LEU A 110 -27.60 2.29 8.94
CA LEU A 110 -28.55 3.37 8.80
C LEU A 110 -29.33 3.48 10.12
N LEU A 111 -29.32 4.71 10.61
CA LEU A 111 -29.97 5.24 11.81
C LEU A 111 -31.45 4.84 11.92
#